data_AF-A0A2K6M560-F1
#
_entry.id   AF-A0A2K6M560-F1
#
_cell.length_a   1.000
_cell.length_b   1.000
_cell.length_c   1.000
_cell.angle_alpha   90.00
_cell.angle_beta   90.00
_cell.angle_gamma   90.00
#
_symmetry.space_group_name_H-M   'P 1'
#
loop_
_entity.id
_entity.type
_entity.pdbx_description
1 polymer ?
#
loop_
_entity_poly.entity_id
_entity_poly.type
_entity_poly.pdbx_seq_one_letter_code
_entity_poly.pdbx_strand_id
1 'polypeptide(L)'
;MDMAWQMMQLLLLALVTAAGSAQPRNARARTDLLNVCMNAKHHKAQPSPEDELYGQCSPWKKNACCTANTSQELHKDISRLYNFNWDHCGKMQPACKRHFIQDACLYECSPNLGPWIWQVNQSWRKERILNVPLCKEDCEHWWEDCRTSYTCKSNWHKGWNWTSGINECPAGALCRTFESYFPTPAALCEGLWGHSFKVSNYSGGSGRCIQMWFDSAQGNANEEVAKFYAVTMNAGASSHGGLLVPDPRRVLWGTSDNLFY
;
A
#
# COMPACT_ATOMS: atom_id res chain seq x y z
N MET A 1 35.24 6.27 49.86
CA MET A 1 34.33 5.84 48.78
C MET A 1 34.33 6.96 47.75
N ASP A 2 34.98 6.69 46.63
CA ASP A 2 35.53 7.69 45.71
C ASP A 2 34.46 8.51 44.99
N MET A 3 34.45 9.84 45.22
CA MET A 3 33.66 10.78 44.41
C MET A 3 34.04 10.74 42.92
N ALA A 4 35.23 10.24 42.59
CA ALA A 4 35.65 9.99 41.21
C ALA A 4 34.82 8.89 40.53
N TRP A 5 34.33 7.90 41.28
CA TRP A 5 33.53 6.78 40.75
C TRP A 5 32.08 7.21 40.43
N GLN A 6 31.48 8.06 41.28
CA GLN A 6 30.15 8.61 41.03
C GLN A 6 30.13 9.60 39.86
N MET A 7 31.19 10.40 39.69
CA MET A 7 31.31 11.32 38.54
C MET A 7 31.54 10.57 37.22
N MET A 8 32.25 9.43 37.25
CA MET A 8 32.44 8.56 36.07
C MET A 8 31.12 7.92 35.61
N GLN A 9 30.25 7.52 36.56
CA GLN A 9 28.93 6.96 36.26
C GLN A 9 27.95 7.99 35.69
N LEU A 10 28.00 9.23 36.18
CA LEU A 10 27.17 10.34 35.68
C LEU A 10 27.57 10.79 34.27
N LEU A 11 28.86 10.78 33.93
CA LEU A 11 29.36 11.08 32.58
C LEU A 11 28.98 9.98 31.56
N LEU A 12 28.91 8.72 31.98
CA LEU A 12 28.46 7.61 31.13
C LEU A 12 26.94 7.63 30.91
N LEU A 13 26.14 8.09 31.87
CA LEU A 13 24.69 8.26 31.72
C LEU A 13 24.32 9.48 30.84
N ALA A 14 25.17 10.51 30.79
CA ALA A 14 24.97 11.68 29.93
C ALA A 14 25.29 11.42 28.44
N LEU A 15 25.97 10.32 28.10
CA LEU A 15 26.30 9.95 26.71
C LEU A 15 25.25 9.04 26.05
N VAL A 16 24.21 8.60 26.76
CA VAL A 16 23.19 7.67 26.22
C VAL A 16 21.88 8.37 25.82
N THR A 17 21.73 9.68 26.02
CA THR A 17 20.49 10.41 25.68
C THR A 17 20.47 11.04 24.28
N ALA A 18 21.28 10.57 23.34
CA ALA A 18 21.22 10.98 21.94
C ALA A 18 21.28 9.79 20.97
N ALA A 19 20.47 8.77 21.22
CA ALA A 19 20.17 7.73 20.23
C ALA A 19 18.66 7.44 20.17
N GLY A 20 17.85 8.48 20.25
CA GLY A 20 16.56 8.48 19.57
C GLY A 20 16.83 8.69 18.08
N SER A 21 17.35 7.67 17.39
CA SER A 21 17.38 7.64 15.94
C SER A 21 15.93 7.57 15.46
N ALA A 22 15.28 8.73 15.39
CA ALA A 22 14.28 8.96 14.36
C ALA A 22 15.03 8.82 13.04
N GLN A 23 15.10 7.57 12.57
CA GLN A 23 15.64 7.26 11.27
C GLN A 23 14.91 8.17 10.30
N PRO A 24 15.61 9.05 9.57
CA PRO A 24 14.96 9.86 8.57
C PRO A 24 14.29 8.86 7.63
N ARG A 25 12.95 8.89 7.59
CA ARG A 25 12.20 8.17 6.56
C ARG A 25 12.61 8.82 5.25
N ASN A 26 13.66 8.28 4.64
CA ASN A 26 13.93 8.50 3.22
C ASN A 26 12.82 7.79 2.45
N ALA A 27 11.61 8.36 2.48
CA ALA A 27 10.69 8.22 1.38
C ALA A 27 11.37 8.92 0.20
N ARG A 28 12.27 8.20 -0.48
CA ARG A 28 12.80 8.66 -1.74
C ARG A 28 11.57 8.84 -2.63
N ALA A 29 11.17 10.08 -2.87
CA ALA A 29 10.04 10.39 -3.72
C ALA A 29 10.30 9.70 -5.05
N ARG A 30 9.48 8.70 -5.37
CA ARG A 30 9.55 8.00 -6.66
C ARG A 30 9.19 9.04 -7.72
N THR A 31 10.12 9.33 -8.61
CA THR A 31 9.92 10.31 -9.68
C THR A 31 8.95 9.79 -10.75
N ASP A 32 8.99 8.47 -11.01
CA ASP A 32 8.14 7.82 -12.00
C ASP A 32 6.98 7.08 -11.32
N LEU A 33 5.82 7.74 -11.27
CA LEU A 33 4.60 7.23 -10.62
C LEU A 33 3.60 6.59 -11.60
N LEU A 34 3.76 6.83 -12.91
CA LEU A 34 2.80 6.38 -13.92
C LEU A 34 3.39 5.25 -14.75
N ASN A 35 2.58 4.24 -15.02
CA ASN A 35 2.95 3.08 -15.82
C ASN A 35 4.24 2.40 -15.32
N VAL A 36 4.21 1.96 -14.07
CA VAL A 36 5.38 1.36 -13.40
C VAL A 36 4.99 0.12 -12.61
N CYS A 37 5.95 -0.79 -12.46
CA CYS A 37 5.82 -1.94 -11.58
C CYS A 37 6.54 -1.69 -10.24
N MET A 38 5.98 -2.23 -9.15
CA MET A 38 6.66 -2.21 -7.86
C MET A 38 7.75 -3.28 -7.81
N ASN A 39 8.83 -3.02 -7.08
CA ASN A 39 9.86 -4.01 -6.80
C ASN A 39 9.44 -4.92 -5.63
N ALA A 40 8.51 -5.84 -5.91
CA ALA A 40 8.11 -6.92 -5.02
C ALA A 40 8.48 -8.29 -5.61
N LYS A 41 7.88 -9.36 -5.08
CA LYS A 41 8.40 -10.74 -5.25
C LYS A 41 8.29 -11.27 -6.69
N HIS A 42 7.19 -10.97 -7.37
CA HIS A 42 6.83 -11.60 -8.66
C HIS A 42 6.51 -10.61 -9.78
N HIS A 43 6.72 -9.31 -9.52
CA HIS A 43 6.56 -8.25 -10.51
C HIS A 43 7.68 -8.28 -11.55
N LYS A 44 7.34 -7.97 -12.79
CA LYS A 44 8.30 -7.59 -13.83
C LYS A 44 8.96 -6.26 -13.47
N ALA A 45 10.09 -5.97 -14.11
CA ALA A 45 10.78 -4.70 -13.94
C ALA A 45 9.97 -3.52 -14.52
N GLN A 46 9.25 -3.75 -15.62
CA GLN A 46 8.43 -2.74 -16.29
C GLN A 46 7.14 -3.36 -16.85
N PRO A 47 6.07 -2.56 -17.02
CA PRO A 47 4.84 -3.02 -17.65
C PRO A 47 5.07 -3.42 -19.11
N SER A 48 4.37 -4.46 -19.56
CA SER A 48 4.30 -4.83 -20.98
C SER A 48 3.01 -5.61 -21.26
N PRO A 49 2.60 -5.74 -22.54
CA PRO A 49 1.52 -6.64 -22.92
C PRO A 49 1.80 -8.10 -22.51
N GLU A 50 0.74 -8.82 -22.14
CA GLU A 50 0.72 -10.22 -21.71
C GLU A 50 -0.59 -10.87 -22.20
N ASP A 51 -0.63 -11.36 -23.44
CA ASP A 51 -1.90 -11.83 -24.05
C ASP A 51 -2.47 -13.10 -23.38
N GLU A 52 -1.64 -13.81 -22.62
CA GLU A 52 -1.96 -15.09 -21.98
C GLU A 52 -2.30 -14.98 -20.48
N LEU A 53 -2.62 -13.77 -19.97
CA LEU A 53 -3.11 -13.65 -18.59
C LEU A 53 -4.39 -14.47 -18.39
N TYR A 54 -4.38 -15.28 -17.33
CA TYR A 54 -5.37 -16.29 -17.04
C TYR A 54 -6.54 -15.75 -16.21
N GLY A 55 -7.75 -16.22 -16.52
CA GLY A 55 -8.95 -16.01 -15.72
C GLY A 55 -9.21 -14.55 -15.36
N GLN A 56 -9.34 -14.28 -14.07
CA GLN A 56 -9.63 -12.97 -13.49
C GLN A 56 -8.56 -11.91 -13.77
N CYS A 57 -7.34 -12.31 -14.14
CA CYS A 57 -6.27 -11.37 -14.47
C CYS A 57 -6.30 -10.91 -15.94
N SER A 58 -7.20 -11.44 -16.78
CA SER A 58 -7.31 -11.05 -18.19
C SER A 58 -7.58 -9.56 -18.45
N PRO A 59 -8.18 -8.76 -17.55
CA PRO A 59 -8.38 -7.34 -17.80
C PRO A 59 -7.08 -6.54 -17.99
N TRP A 60 -5.94 -7.04 -17.52
CA TRP A 60 -4.63 -6.38 -17.62
C TRP A 60 -3.81 -6.76 -18.86
N LYS A 61 -4.30 -7.63 -19.75
CA LYS A 61 -3.53 -8.18 -20.89
C LYS A 61 -2.80 -7.13 -21.75
N LYS A 62 -3.42 -5.98 -21.98
CA LYS A 62 -2.85 -4.90 -22.81
C LYS A 62 -1.57 -4.30 -22.19
N ASN A 63 -1.46 -4.29 -20.87
CA ASN A 63 -0.34 -3.70 -20.15
C ASN A 63 -0.33 -4.15 -18.68
N ALA A 64 0.58 -5.06 -18.33
CA ALA A 64 0.63 -5.70 -17.02
C ALA A 64 2.04 -5.76 -16.42
N CYS A 65 2.10 -5.80 -15.10
CA CYS A 65 3.29 -6.04 -14.28
C CYS A 65 3.51 -7.51 -13.88
N CYS A 66 2.53 -8.37 -14.10
CA CYS A 66 2.63 -9.80 -13.84
C CYS A 66 2.97 -10.57 -15.14
N THR A 67 3.28 -11.85 -15.01
CA THR A 67 3.45 -12.76 -16.15
C THR A 67 2.24 -13.69 -16.29
N ALA A 68 2.09 -14.35 -17.45
CA ALA A 68 1.11 -15.43 -17.61
C ALA A 68 1.22 -16.50 -16.49
N ASN A 69 2.43 -16.94 -16.14
CA ASN A 69 2.64 -17.90 -15.06
C ASN A 69 2.16 -17.38 -13.70
N THR A 70 2.48 -16.13 -13.35
CA THR A 70 1.97 -15.49 -12.13
C THR A 70 0.45 -15.52 -12.11
N SER A 71 -0.21 -15.13 -13.20
CA SER A 71 -1.67 -15.11 -13.27
C SER A 71 -2.31 -16.50 -13.10
N GLN A 72 -1.71 -17.56 -13.64
CA GLN A 72 -2.20 -18.93 -13.45
C GLN A 72 -2.01 -19.40 -12.01
N GLU A 73 -0.85 -19.13 -11.41
CA GLU A 73 -0.57 -19.51 -10.03
C GLU A 73 -1.49 -18.82 -9.02
N LEU A 74 -1.93 -17.58 -9.28
CA LEU A 74 -2.86 -16.86 -8.41
C LEU A 74 -4.26 -17.51 -8.31
N HIS A 75 -4.63 -18.34 -9.29
CA HIS A 75 -5.92 -19.04 -9.31
C HIS A 75 -5.87 -20.42 -8.64
N LYS A 76 -4.69 -20.87 -8.18
CA LYS A 76 -4.53 -22.15 -7.47
C LYS A 76 -4.81 -21.96 -5.98
N ASP A 77 -5.42 -22.97 -5.36
CA ASP A 77 -5.82 -22.93 -3.94
C ASP A 77 -4.66 -22.65 -2.99
N ILE A 78 -3.52 -23.28 -3.25
CA ILE A 78 -2.25 -23.04 -2.55
C ILE A 78 -1.22 -22.71 -3.63
N SER A 79 -1.18 -21.44 -4.01
CA SER A 79 -0.25 -20.91 -5.01
C SER A 79 1.20 -21.07 -4.58
N ARG A 80 2.10 -21.46 -5.49
CA ARG A 80 3.54 -21.49 -5.21
C ARG A 80 4.16 -20.09 -5.03
N LEU A 81 3.43 -19.04 -5.39
CA LEU A 81 3.90 -17.66 -5.26
C LEU A 81 4.10 -17.27 -3.79
N TYR A 82 3.17 -17.66 -2.93
CA TYR A 82 3.13 -17.27 -1.51
C TYR A 82 2.86 -18.44 -0.55
N ASN A 83 2.55 -19.63 -1.06
CA ASN A 83 2.07 -20.77 -0.28
C ASN A 83 0.90 -20.39 0.64
N PHE A 84 0.05 -19.49 0.16
CA PHE A 84 -1.04 -18.95 0.95
C PHE A 84 -2.28 -19.82 0.82
N ASN A 85 -2.78 -20.31 1.95
CA ASN A 85 -3.99 -21.10 2.11
C ASN A 85 -5.18 -20.17 2.44
N TRP A 86 -6.09 -20.06 1.47
CA TRP A 86 -7.36 -19.36 1.65
C TRP A 86 -8.31 -20.09 2.61
N ASP A 87 -8.16 -21.41 2.74
CA ASP A 87 -9.07 -22.30 3.49
C ASP A 87 -8.58 -22.57 4.94
N HIS A 88 -7.85 -21.62 5.54
CA HIS A 88 -7.24 -21.76 6.88
C HIS A 88 -8.25 -21.92 8.03
N CYS A 89 -9.53 -21.64 7.79
CA CYS A 89 -10.65 -21.88 8.72
C CYS A 89 -11.76 -22.75 8.11
N GLY A 90 -11.37 -23.67 7.22
CA GLY A 90 -12.28 -24.46 6.40
C GLY A 90 -12.48 -23.83 5.02
N LYS A 91 -13.24 -24.51 4.16
CA LYS A 91 -13.39 -24.13 2.75
C LYS A 91 -14.02 -22.74 2.62
N MET A 92 -13.28 -21.80 2.04
CA MET A 92 -13.74 -20.47 1.71
C MET A 92 -14.80 -20.54 0.61
N GLN A 93 -15.86 -19.75 0.74
CA GLN A 93 -16.91 -19.71 -0.26
C GLN A 93 -16.36 -19.16 -1.59
N PRO A 94 -16.72 -19.73 -2.75
CA PRO A 94 -16.23 -19.26 -4.05
C PRO A 94 -16.53 -17.78 -4.32
N ALA A 95 -17.70 -17.30 -3.86
CA ALA A 95 -18.09 -15.89 -3.95
C ALA A 95 -17.12 -14.97 -3.18
N CYS A 96 -16.60 -15.40 -2.03
CA CYS A 96 -15.58 -14.67 -1.28
C CYS A 96 -14.20 -14.81 -1.94
N LYS A 97 -13.82 -16.04 -2.32
CA LYS A 97 -12.49 -16.35 -2.85
C LYS A 97 -12.16 -15.61 -4.14
N ARG A 98 -13.15 -15.35 -4.99
CA ARG A 98 -12.93 -14.55 -6.21
C ARG A 98 -12.38 -13.15 -5.90
N HIS A 99 -12.78 -12.51 -4.81
CA HIS A 99 -12.26 -11.19 -4.47
C HIS A 99 -10.78 -11.23 -4.09
N PHE A 100 -10.33 -12.27 -3.39
CA PHE A 100 -8.92 -12.47 -3.08
C PHE A 100 -8.08 -12.75 -4.33
N ILE A 101 -8.63 -13.46 -5.30
CA ILE A 101 -7.97 -13.67 -6.61
C ILE A 101 -7.88 -12.35 -7.37
N GLN A 102 -8.98 -11.59 -7.45
CA GLN A 102 -9.00 -10.29 -8.14
C GLN A 102 -8.07 -9.27 -7.47
N ASP A 103 -8.01 -9.23 -6.13
CA ASP A 103 -7.04 -8.44 -5.35
C ASP A 103 -5.61 -8.80 -5.71
N ALA A 104 -5.30 -10.09 -5.77
CA ALA A 104 -3.98 -10.53 -6.17
C ALA A 104 -3.67 -10.19 -7.64
N CYS A 105 -4.63 -10.27 -8.55
CA CYS A 105 -4.45 -9.80 -9.93
C CYS A 105 -4.17 -8.28 -9.97
N LEU A 106 -4.92 -7.47 -9.22
CA LEU A 106 -4.67 -6.02 -9.12
C LEU A 106 -3.26 -5.75 -8.58
N TYR A 107 -2.88 -6.40 -7.48
CA TYR A 107 -1.58 -6.21 -6.84
C TYR A 107 -0.42 -6.63 -7.73
N GLU A 108 -0.48 -7.81 -8.35
CA GLU A 108 0.60 -8.34 -9.18
C GLU A 108 0.66 -7.71 -10.57
N CYS A 109 -0.50 -7.38 -11.17
CA CYS A 109 -0.57 -7.00 -12.59
C CYS A 109 -0.74 -5.50 -12.83
N SER A 110 -1.27 -4.70 -11.91
CA SER A 110 -1.61 -3.30 -12.21
C SER A 110 -0.37 -2.40 -12.36
N PRO A 111 -0.17 -1.73 -13.51
CA PRO A 111 0.89 -0.74 -13.70
C PRO A 111 0.49 0.65 -13.17
N ASN A 112 -0.69 0.78 -12.57
CA ASN A 112 -1.31 2.05 -12.18
C ASN A 112 -1.29 2.29 -10.67
N LEU A 113 -0.54 1.49 -9.91
CA LEU A 113 -0.44 1.62 -8.46
C LEU A 113 0.73 2.52 -8.00
N GLY A 114 1.50 3.07 -8.94
CA GLY A 114 2.71 3.84 -8.69
C GLY A 114 2.59 4.97 -7.65
N PRO A 115 1.53 5.79 -7.62
CA PRO A 115 1.35 6.84 -6.61
C PRO A 115 1.35 6.33 -5.16
N TRP A 116 1.08 5.04 -4.95
CA TRP A 116 0.97 4.42 -3.63
C TRP A 116 2.07 3.41 -3.34
N ILE A 117 3.13 3.36 -4.15
CA ILE A 117 4.27 2.48 -3.89
C ILE A 117 5.20 3.10 -2.84
N TRP A 118 5.49 2.33 -1.80
CA TRP A 118 6.37 2.70 -0.69
C TRP A 118 7.50 1.70 -0.50
N GLN A 119 8.69 2.21 -0.17
CA GLN A 119 9.82 1.38 0.22
C GLN A 119 9.63 0.81 1.62
N VAL A 120 9.81 -0.50 1.77
CA VAL A 120 9.67 -1.21 3.05
C VAL A 120 10.85 -2.12 3.41
N ASN A 121 11.83 -2.29 2.52
CA ASN A 121 13.10 -3.00 2.76
C ASN A 121 12.96 -4.30 3.58
N GLN A 122 12.01 -5.16 3.20
CA GLN A 122 11.81 -6.48 3.79
C GLN A 122 12.64 -7.53 3.02
N SER A 123 12.82 -8.72 3.61
CA SER A 123 13.62 -9.80 3.01
C SER A 123 13.07 -10.29 1.66
N TRP A 124 11.75 -10.25 1.48
CA TRP A 124 11.05 -10.80 0.31
C TRP A 124 10.45 -9.74 -0.62
N ARG A 125 10.53 -8.45 -0.27
CA ARG A 125 10.13 -7.32 -1.14
C ARG A 125 10.82 -6.03 -0.73
N LYS A 126 11.17 -5.20 -1.71
CA LYS A 126 11.75 -3.87 -1.46
C LYS A 126 10.68 -2.79 -1.41
N GLU A 127 9.61 -2.98 -2.16
CA GLU A 127 8.47 -2.06 -2.25
C GLU A 127 7.14 -2.78 -1.94
N ARG A 128 6.14 -2.01 -1.51
CA ARG A 128 4.74 -2.45 -1.40
C ARG A 128 3.81 -1.29 -1.70
N ILE A 129 2.52 -1.58 -1.87
CA ILE A 129 1.49 -0.54 -1.86
C ILE A 129 1.06 -0.18 -0.43
N LEU A 130 0.71 1.09 -0.22
CA LEU A 130 0.05 1.59 0.99
C LEU A 130 -1.01 2.64 0.66
N ASN A 131 -2.17 2.54 1.31
CA ASN A 131 -3.29 3.47 1.21
C ASN A 131 -3.81 3.69 -0.22
N VAL A 132 -3.82 2.65 -1.06
CA VAL A 132 -4.47 2.70 -2.37
C VAL A 132 -5.96 3.00 -2.18
N PRO A 133 -6.53 4.03 -2.84
CA PRO A 133 -7.90 4.48 -2.63
C PRO A 133 -8.88 3.52 -3.33
N LEU A 134 -9.17 2.37 -2.73
CA LEU A 134 -10.09 1.39 -3.31
C LEU A 134 -11.49 1.99 -3.43
N CYS A 135 -12.16 1.79 -4.58
CA CYS A 135 -13.53 2.26 -4.75
C CYS A 135 -14.47 1.65 -3.72
N LYS A 136 -15.46 2.44 -3.30
CA LYS A 136 -16.40 2.08 -2.25
C LYS A 136 -17.09 0.74 -2.56
N GLU A 137 -17.64 0.60 -3.75
CA GLU A 137 -18.45 -0.57 -4.13
C GLU A 137 -17.61 -1.85 -4.23
N ASP A 138 -16.37 -1.75 -4.72
CA ASP A 138 -15.43 -2.88 -4.76
C ASP A 138 -15.15 -3.43 -3.35
N CYS A 139 -15.01 -2.54 -2.37
CA CYS A 139 -14.81 -2.93 -0.97
C CYS A 139 -16.08 -3.49 -0.33
N GLU A 140 -17.23 -2.85 -0.55
CA GLU A 140 -18.53 -3.29 -0.02
C GLU A 140 -18.92 -4.68 -0.55
N HIS A 141 -18.78 -4.92 -1.86
CA HIS A 141 -19.06 -6.22 -2.46
C HIS A 141 -18.11 -7.31 -1.96
N TRP A 142 -16.82 -7.01 -1.81
CA TRP A 142 -15.87 -7.97 -1.24
C TRP A 142 -16.29 -8.37 0.18
N TRP A 143 -16.62 -7.39 1.02
CA TRP A 143 -17.04 -7.66 2.38
C TRP A 143 -18.33 -8.48 2.45
N GLU A 144 -19.35 -8.12 1.66
CA GLU A 144 -20.63 -8.84 1.66
C GLU A 144 -20.48 -10.29 1.21
N ASP A 145 -19.75 -10.54 0.12
CA ASP A 145 -19.53 -11.90 -0.40
C ASP A 145 -18.68 -12.77 0.55
N CYS A 146 -17.90 -12.14 1.43
CA CYS A 146 -17.10 -12.81 2.45
C CYS A 146 -17.76 -12.92 3.82
N ARG A 147 -18.86 -12.21 4.07
CA ARG A 147 -19.46 -12.02 5.42
C ARG A 147 -19.65 -13.33 6.19
N THR A 148 -20.09 -14.39 5.51
CA THR A 148 -20.36 -15.72 6.10
C THR A 148 -19.19 -16.72 5.99
N SER A 149 -18.08 -16.34 5.36
CA SER A 149 -16.85 -17.13 5.39
C SER A 149 -16.18 -17.02 6.77
N TYR A 150 -15.14 -17.81 7.01
CA TYR A 150 -14.46 -17.85 8.31
C TYR A 150 -12.99 -17.47 8.21
N THR A 151 -12.48 -16.83 9.26
CA THR A 151 -11.06 -16.55 9.45
C THR A 151 -10.71 -16.57 10.94
N CYS A 152 -9.42 -16.54 11.26
CA CYS A 152 -8.90 -16.47 12.61
C CYS A 152 -8.06 -15.21 12.87
N LYS A 153 -7.94 -14.30 11.88
CA LYS A 153 -7.07 -13.12 11.94
C LYS A 153 -7.67 -11.93 11.20
N SER A 154 -7.47 -10.73 11.76
CA SER A 154 -7.80 -9.45 11.12
C SER A 154 -6.63 -8.80 10.37
N ASN A 155 -5.43 -9.39 10.44
CA ASN A 155 -4.27 -8.98 9.65
C ASN A 155 -3.59 -10.22 9.08
N TRP A 156 -3.69 -10.38 7.77
CA TRP A 156 -3.19 -11.53 7.02
C TRP A 156 -1.78 -11.31 6.48
N HIS A 157 -1.21 -10.13 6.67
CA HIS A 157 0.13 -9.83 6.24
C HIS A 157 1.22 -10.36 7.20
N LYS A 158 0.87 -10.66 8.47
CA LYS A 158 1.84 -11.13 9.48
C LYS A 158 1.20 -12.01 10.56
N GLY A 159 2.04 -12.78 11.26
CA GLY A 159 1.66 -13.53 12.45
C GLY A 159 0.81 -14.78 12.16
N TRP A 160 1.06 -15.43 11.04
CA TRP A 160 0.59 -16.79 10.75
C TRP A 160 1.57 -17.81 11.32
N ASN A 161 1.08 -19.02 11.60
CA ASN A 161 1.94 -20.18 11.78
C ASN A 161 2.31 -20.73 10.40
N TRP A 162 3.61 -20.96 10.14
CA TRP A 162 4.12 -21.46 8.86
C TRP A 162 4.84 -22.81 8.98
N THR A 163 4.75 -23.49 10.14
CA THR A 163 5.52 -24.73 10.41
C THR A 163 5.23 -25.86 9.40
N SER A 164 4.03 -25.93 8.84
CA SER A 164 3.66 -26.91 7.81
C SER A 164 4.05 -26.50 6.38
N GLY A 165 4.62 -25.30 6.18
CA GLY A 165 4.98 -24.74 4.87
C GLY A 165 3.88 -23.89 4.22
N ILE A 166 2.67 -23.87 4.78
CA ILE A 166 1.55 -22.99 4.42
C ILE A 166 1.10 -22.19 5.64
N ASN A 167 0.31 -21.13 5.47
CA ASN A 167 -0.21 -20.38 6.61
C ASN A 167 -1.34 -21.13 7.32
N GLU A 168 -1.20 -21.24 8.64
CA GLU A 168 -2.18 -21.79 9.56
C GLU A 168 -2.47 -20.80 10.68
N CYS A 169 -3.66 -20.93 11.27
CA CYS A 169 -4.04 -20.13 12.43
C CYS A 169 -3.02 -20.33 13.57
N PRO A 170 -2.46 -19.24 14.14
CA PRO A 170 -1.55 -19.35 15.26
C PRO A 170 -2.29 -19.84 16.51
N ALA A 171 -1.55 -20.36 17.49
CA ALA A 171 -2.10 -20.85 18.74
C ALA A 171 -3.00 -19.79 19.42
N GLY A 172 -4.19 -20.20 19.84
CA GLY A 172 -5.19 -19.33 20.48
C GLY A 172 -6.03 -18.47 19.53
N ALA A 173 -5.72 -18.41 18.23
CA ALA A 173 -6.54 -17.72 17.25
C ALA A 173 -7.70 -18.61 16.79
N LEU A 174 -8.90 -18.31 17.28
CA LEU A 174 -10.12 -19.08 17.00
C LEU A 174 -10.73 -18.71 15.65
N CYS A 175 -11.14 -19.70 14.87
CA CYS A 175 -11.93 -19.46 13.67
C CYS A 175 -13.31 -18.89 14.03
N ARG A 176 -13.65 -17.74 13.46
CA ARG A 176 -14.95 -17.07 13.57
C ARG A 176 -15.36 -16.54 12.19
N THR A 177 -16.58 -16.04 12.08
CA THR A 177 -17.05 -15.40 10.85
C THR A 177 -16.15 -14.22 10.47
N PHE A 178 -16.04 -13.94 9.19
CA PHE A 178 -15.36 -12.74 8.69
C PHE A 178 -15.89 -11.48 9.36
N GLU A 179 -17.21 -11.35 9.51
CA GLU A 179 -17.86 -10.23 10.21
C GLU A 179 -17.34 -10.04 11.66
N SER A 180 -16.99 -11.12 12.36
CA SER A 180 -16.43 -11.03 13.72
C SER A 180 -15.04 -10.37 13.75
N TYR A 181 -14.22 -10.62 12.73
CA TYR A 181 -12.87 -10.06 12.61
C TYR A 181 -12.83 -8.74 11.83
N PHE A 182 -13.83 -8.53 10.97
CA PHE A 182 -13.98 -7.40 10.08
C PHE A 182 -15.43 -6.89 10.16
N PRO A 183 -15.77 -6.08 11.19
CA PRO A 183 -17.15 -5.67 11.43
C PRO A 183 -17.75 -4.73 10.38
N THR A 184 -16.91 -4.16 9.50
CA THR A 184 -17.32 -3.26 8.42
C THR A 184 -16.51 -3.52 7.16
N PRO A 185 -16.97 -3.08 5.97
CA PRO A 185 -16.19 -3.15 4.74
C PRO A 185 -14.80 -2.52 4.88
N ALA A 186 -14.71 -1.33 5.49
CA ALA A 186 -13.44 -0.66 5.72
C ALA A 186 -12.50 -1.49 6.63
N ALA A 187 -13.02 -2.15 7.67
CA ALA A 187 -12.22 -3.01 8.52
C ALA A 187 -11.56 -4.15 7.72
N LEU A 188 -12.27 -4.73 6.75
CA LEU A 188 -11.72 -5.73 5.83
C LEU A 188 -10.66 -5.11 4.91
N CYS A 189 -11.05 -4.18 4.04
CA CYS A 189 -10.20 -3.70 2.96
C CYS A 189 -8.93 -3.01 3.47
N GLU A 190 -9.02 -2.27 4.57
CA GLU A 190 -7.86 -1.56 5.16
C GLU A 190 -7.03 -2.45 6.10
N GLY A 191 -7.70 -3.33 6.86
CA GLY A 191 -7.06 -4.13 7.91
C GLY A 191 -6.36 -5.38 7.40
N LEU A 192 -7.00 -6.09 6.48
CA LEU A 192 -6.60 -7.42 6.00
C LEU A 192 -5.12 -7.47 5.58
N TRP A 193 -4.71 -6.54 4.71
CA TRP A 193 -3.33 -6.46 4.20
C TRP A 193 -2.47 -5.42 4.90
N GLY A 194 -2.87 -4.95 6.09
CA GLY A 194 -2.13 -3.96 6.86
C GLY A 194 -1.92 -2.65 6.11
N HIS A 195 -3.03 -2.00 5.76
CA HIS A 195 -3.12 -0.71 5.07
C HIS A 195 -2.56 -0.70 3.64
N SER A 196 -2.62 -1.82 2.91
CA SER A 196 -2.43 -1.78 1.45
C SER A 196 -3.48 -0.88 0.79
N PHE A 197 -4.74 -0.98 1.23
CA PHE A 197 -5.82 -0.11 0.80
C PHE A 197 -6.23 0.87 1.90
N LYS A 198 -6.82 1.97 1.43
CA LYS A 198 -7.65 2.89 2.20
C LYS A 198 -8.95 3.04 1.41
N VAL A 199 -10.11 2.81 2.02
CA VAL A 199 -11.36 2.86 1.26
C VAL A 199 -11.66 4.32 0.90
N SER A 200 -12.00 4.52 -0.36
CA SER A 200 -12.42 5.81 -0.89
C SER A 200 -13.93 5.98 -0.73
N ASN A 201 -14.38 7.21 -0.51
CA ASN A 201 -15.81 7.53 -0.54
C ASN A 201 -16.34 7.71 -1.97
N TYR A 202 -15.45 7.69 -2.97
CA TYR A 202 -15.82 7.79 -4.37
C TYR A 202 -16.28 6.45 -4.91
N SER A 203 -17.28 6.51 -5.79
CA SER A 203 -17.78 5.36 -6.53
C SER A 203 -16.91 5.00 -7.73
N GLY A 204 -17.03 3.76 -8.20
CA GLY A 204 -16.48 3.30 -9.47
C GLY A 204 -16.82 4.25 -10.63
N GLY A 205 -15.88 4.46 -11.55
CA GLY A 205 -16.03 5.40 -12.68
C GLY A 205 -15.82 6.88 -12.36
N SER A 206 -15.64 7.27 -11.09
CA SER A 206 -15.39 8.67 -10.70
C SER A 206 -14.04 9.23 -11.18
N GLY A 207 -13.09 8.37 -11.56
CA GLY A 207 -11.70 8.74 -11.80
C GLY A 207 -10.92 9.12 -10.53
N ARG A 208 -11.46 8.82 -9.34
CA ARG A 208 -10.88 9.20 -8.03
C ARG A 208 -10.63 8.03 -7.09
N CYS A 209 -10.88 6.81 -7.51
CA CYS A 209 -10.61 5.60 -6.75
C CYS A 209 -10.18 4.47 -7.68
N ILE A 210 -9.36 3.56 -7.18
CA ILE A 210 -8.89 2.38 -7.90
C ILE A 210 -9.99 1.33 -7.89
N GLN A 211 -10.30 0.81 -9.07
CA GLN A 211 -11.19 -0.32 -9.28
C GLN A 211 -10.38 -1.61 -9.40
N MET A 212 -10.74 -2.59 -8.60
CA MET A 212 -10.26 -3.95 -8.67
C MET A 212 -11.03 -4.74 -9.74
N TRP A 213 -12.32 -4.42 -9.92
CA TRP A 213 -13.19 -4.98 -10.97
C TRP A 213 -13.50 -3.94 -12.05
N PHE A 214 -13.17 -4.26 -13.30
CA PHE A 214 -13.49 -3.42 -14.46
C PHE A 214 -13.60 -4.24 -15.75
N ASP A 215 -14.34 -3.71 -16.73
CA ASP A 215 -14.47 -4.29 -18.06
C ASP A 215 -13.35 -3.77 -18.97
N SER A 216 -12.44 -4.64 -19.39
CA SER A 216 -11.31 -4.25 -20.24
C SER A 216 -11.71 -3.86 -21.66
N ALA A 217 -12.93 -4.16 -22.11
CA ALA A 217 -13.47 -3.67 -23.37
C ALA A 217 -13.68 -2.15 -23.33
N GLN A 218 -13.93 -1.58 -22.15
CA GLN A 218 -14.12 -0.14 -21.93
C GLN A 218 -12.80 0.57 -21.56
N GLY A 219 -11.69 -0.16 -21.54
CA GLY A 219 -10.39 0.36 -21.11
C GLY A 219 -10.16 0.24 -19.60
N ASN A 220 -8.94 0.53 -19.17
CA ASN A 220 -8.56 0.47 -17.76
C ASN A 220 -8.74 1.84 -17.10
N ALA A 221 -9.83 2.00 -16.34
CA ALA A 221 -10.16 3.25 -15.65
C ALA A 221 -9.08 3.71 -14.64
N ASN A 222 -8.24 2.79 -14.15
CA ASN A 222 -7.20 3.11 -13.17
C ASN A 222 -6.05 3.97 -13.75
N GLU A 223 -5.91 4.03 -15.08
CA GLU A 223 -4.93 4.90 -15.72
C GLU A 223 -5.18 6.37 -15.38
N GLU A 224 -6.43 6.84 -15.50
CA GLU A 224 -6.81 8.21 -15.17
C GLU A 224 -6.72 8.50 -13.68
N VAL A 225 -7.07 7.52 -12.84
CA VAL A 225 -6.94 7.63 -11.38
C VAL A 225 -5.47 7.82 -10.99
N ALA A 226 -4.55 7.02 -11.56
CA ALA A 226 -3.13 7.15 -11.29
C ALA A 226 -2.59 8.51 -11.72
N LYS A 227 -2.96 8.99 -12.93
CA LYS A 227 -2.60 10.32 -13.43
C LYS A 227 -3.05 11.42 -12.47
N PHE A 228 -4.31 11.38 -12.03
CA PHE A 228 -4.87 12.35 -11.10
C PHE A 228 -4.06 12.44 -9.79
N TYR A 229 -3.75 11.30 -9.17
CA TYR A 229 -3.01 11.28 -7.92
C TYR A 229 -1.52 11.62 -8.10
N ALA A 230 -0.88 11.19 -9.18
CA ALA A 230 0.51 11.55 -9.47
C ALA A 230 0.70 13.07 -9.60
N VAL A 231 -0.22 13.75 -10.29
CA VAL A 231 -0.20 15.22 -10.42
C VAL A 231 -0.41 15.89 -9.05
N THR A 232 -1.40 15.42 -8.28
CA THR A 232 -1.73 16.01 -6.97
C THR A 232 -0.56 15.87 -5.97
N MET A 233 0.13 14.73 -5.98
CA MET A 233 1.30 14.50 -5.12
C MET A 233 2.49 15.39 -5.51
N ASN A 234 2.73 15.59 -6.81
CA ASN A 234 3.78 16.50 -7.28
C ASN A 234 3.47 17.96 -6.94
N ALA A 235 2.22 18.41 -7.10
CA ALA A 235 1.79 19.76 -6.73
C ALA A 235 1.91 20.02 -5.21
N GLY A 236 1.56 19.03 -4.39
CA GLY A 236 1.75 19.08 -2.93
C GLY A 236 3.22 19.19 -2.53
N ALA A 237 4.11 18.44 -3.20
CA ALA A 237 5.55 18.52 -2.97
C ALA A 237 6.15 19.89 -3.36
N SER A 238 5.69 20.49 -4.47
CA SER A 238 6.12 21.84 -4.89
C SER A 238 5.65 22.94 -3.94
N SER A 239 4.51 22.77 -3.25
CA SER A 239 4.00 23.75 -2.29
C SER A 239 4.80 23.83 -0.97
N HIS A 240 5.68 22.85 -0.71
CA HIS A 240 6.54 22.82 0.49
C HIS A 240 8.00 23.24 0.20
N GLY A 241 8.30 23.65 -1.03
CA GLY A 241 9.61 24.17 -1.44
C GLY A 241 9.50 25.62 -1.88
N GLY A 242 9.65 26.56 -0.95
CA GLY A 242 9.90 27.97 -1.27
C GLY A 242 8.82 28.95 -0.83
N LEU A 243 8.72 29.19 0.48
CA LEU A 243 8.38 30.53 0.96
C LEU A 243 9.70 31.19 1.39
N LEU A 244 10.38 31.86 0.45
CA LEU A 244 11.32 32.91 0.83
C LEU A 244 10.45 34.03 1.41
N VAL A 245 10.33 34.05 2.73
CA VAL A 245 9.84 35.21 3.46
C VAL A 245 10.79 36.36 3.11
N PRO A 246 10.31 37.47 2.51
CA PRO A 246 11.14 38.65 2.37
C PRO A 246 11.47 39.15 3.77
N ASP A 247 12.76 39.18 4.11
CA ASP A 247 13.27 39.82 5.33
C ASP A 247 12.81 41.30 5.34
N PRO A 248 12.05 41.76 6.35
CA PRO A 248 11.61 43.15 6.42
C PRO A 248 12.74 44.13 6.80
N ARG A 249 14.01 43.71 6.90
CA ARG A 249 15.14 44.58 7.31
C ARG A 249 16.04 45.07 6.17
N ARG A 250 15.48 45.38 5.00
CA ARG A 250 16.18 46.22 3.99
C ARG A 250 15.23 47.22 3.35
N VAL A 251 14.79 48.20 4.14
CA VAL A 251 14.29 49.47 3.63
C VAL A 251 14.97 50.58 4.43
N LEU A 252 15.43 51.60 3.71
CA LEU A 252 15.94 52.90 4.15
C LEU A 252 17.44 52.95 4.49
N TRP A 253 18.24 53.44 3.53
CA TRP A 253 18.97 54.71 3.65
C TRP A 253 18.97 55.38 2.26
N GLY A 254 17.95 56.19 2.01
CA GLY A 254 17.89 57.14 0.90
C GLY A 254 17.78 58.54 1.51
N THR A 255 18.83 59.32 1.28
CA THR A 255 19.07 60.73 1.62
C THR A 255 17.85 61.60 1.89
N SER A 256 17.84 62.21 3.08
CA SER A 256 17.03 63.37 3.44
C SER A 256 17.51 64.61 2.68
N ASP A 257 16.60 65.35 2.05
CA ASP A 257 16.74 66.79 1.89
C ASP A 257 15.35 67.46 1.82
N ASN A 258 15.15 68.37 2.79
CA ASN A 258 14.36 69.59 2.80
C ASN A 258 12.87 69.57 2.40
N LEU A 259 12.02 70.00 3.36
CA LEU A 259 11.42 71.35 3.29
C LEU A 259 10.62 71.67 4.57
N PHE A 260 11.01 72.79 5.19
CA PHE A 260 10.26 73.51 6.23
C PHE A 260 9.10 74.30 5.57
N TYR A 261 7.87 74.10 6.04
CA TYR A 261 7.04 75.06 6.78
C TYR A 261 5.72 74.38 7.20
#